data_AF-A0A811U8R0-F1
#
_entry.id   AF-A0A811U8R0-F1
#
_cell.length_a   1.000
_cell.length_b   1.000
_cell.length_c   1.000
_cell.angle_alpha   90.00
_cell.angle_beta   90.00
_cell.angle_gamma   90.00
#
_symmetry.space_group_name_H-M   'P 1'
#
loop_
_entity.id
_entity.type
_entity.pdbx_description
1 polymer ?
#
loop_
_entity_poly.entity_id
_entity_poly.type
_entity_poly.pdbx_seq_one_letter_code
_entity_poly.pdbx_strand_id
1 'polypeptide(L)'
;MEDKSRKSMQAKLQMMAQYRREGKRVSIPKLAQKPEDPISNAKRYVRETASMLFLKNELEVIENTIKQVKFATLCSQAKEIYPRIKSQVENNFKLKKMIENDMLGHQTLETKMKRAEVLEGILVNNLSEQEIARLDRIQELKDAIKEEDKEEEKNIAYIKNRADAYVMLRFSLWNLNEILRHVDRPDKPSRIKYPNSYLRLPLLKFEMLTMRACPPEHYEENIDTIMHSVIRKVYKLMRAYKEEVPPATMARYVDGYQNEFLESMEIENVDDSNEVQEQEEEEDLLQESKPLQNVPNRKQIKAQSAKLVEELSKKED
;
A
#
# COMPACT_ATOMS: atom_id res chain seq x y z
N MET A 1 12.41 30.81 -21.81
CA MET A 1 12.00 31.73 -22.90
C MET A 1 12.79 33.04 -22.87
N GLU A 2 13.10 33.58 -21.69
CA GLU A 2 13.86 34.84 -21.52
C GLU A 2 15.30 34.80 -22.05
N ASP A 3 16.01 33.68 -21.91
CA ASP A 3 17.41 33.59 -22.39
C ASP A 3 17.55 33.62 -23.91
N LYS A 4 16.57 33.08 -24.64
CA LYS A 4 16.52 33.17 -26.11
C LYS A 4 16.22 34.60 -26.57
N SER A 5 15.35 35.31 -25.82
CA SER A 5 15.04 36.73 -26.06
C SER A 5 16.27 37.62 -25.80
N ARG A 6 16.99 37.41 -24.69
CA ARG A 6 18.22 38.14 -24.34
C ARG A 6 19.33 37.96 -25.37
N LYS A 7 19.57 36.72 -25.83
CA LYS A 7 20.56 36.45 -26.90
C LYS A 7 20.18 37.11 -28.23
N SER A 8 18.90 37.12 -28.59
CA SER A 8 18.39 37.80 -29.79
C SER A 8 18.56 39.32 -29.72
N MET A 9 18.28 39.92 -28.56
CA MET A 9 18.46 41.36 -28.33
C MET A 9 19.95 41.76 -28.37
N GLN A 10 20.83 40.96 -27.77
CA GLN A 10 22.27 41.20 -27.76
C GLN A 10 22.89 41.09 -29.15
N ALA A 11 22.41 40.14 -29.97
CA ALA A 11 22.82 40.01 -31.38
C ALA A 11 22.39 41.22 -32.22
N LYS A 12 21.17 41.74 -32.02
CA LYS A 12 20.70 42.97 -32.69
C LYS A 12 21.51 44.20 -32.28
N LEU A 13 21.88 44.31 -31.00
CA LEU A 13 22.74 45.41 -30.51
C LEU A 13 24.15 45.35 -31.10
N GLN A 14 24.74 44.15 -31.23
CA GLN A 14 26.05 43.98 -31.89
C GLN A 14 26.01 44.34 -33.37
N MET A 15 24.97 43.94 -34.09
CA MET A 15 24.74 44.36 -35.48
C MET A 15 24.66 45.89 -35.60
N MET A 16 23.87 46.56 -34.76
CA MET A 16 23.75 48.03 -34.77
C MET A 16 25.08 48.73 -34.42
N ALA A 17 25.91 48.12 -33.58
CA ALA A 17 27.23 48.63 -33.25
C ALA A 17 28.24 48.50 -34.40
N GLN A 18 28.11 47.47 -35.25
CA GLN A 18 28.94 47.31 -36.45
C GLN A 18 28.70 48.42 -37.48
N TYR A 19 27.45 48.84 -37.67
CA TYR A 19 27.10 49.98 -38.55
C TYR A 19 27.59 51.34 -38.03
N ARG A 20 27.93 51.48 -36.75
CA ARG A 20 28.51 52.72 -36.20
C ARG A 20 30.01 52.90 -36.50
N ARG A 21 30.73 51.88 -36.97
CA ARG A 21 32.19 51.94 -37.14
C ARG A 21 32.69 52.26 -38.56
N GLU A 22 31.82 52.45 -39.53
CA GLU A 22 32.22 52.82 -40.91
C GLU A 22 31.93 54.28 -41.29
N GLY A 23 31.82 55.16 -40.28
CA GLY A 23 31.98 56.59 -40.49
C GLY A 23 33.46 56.94 -40.67
N LYS A 24 34.00 56.71 -41.88
CA LYS A 24 35.30 57.25 -42.30
C LYS A 24 35.38 58.72 -41.87
N ARG A 25 36.46 59.06 -41.14
CA ARG A 25 36.88 60.43 -40.87
C ARG A 25 37.06 61.15 -42.20
N VAL A 26 36.01 61.84 -42.67
CA VAL A 26 36.14 62.86 -43.70
C VAL A 26 36.70 64.08 -42.98
N SER A 27 37.96 64.36 -43.30
CA SER A 27 38.67 65.59 -42.96
C SER A 27 37.77 66.80 -43.23
N ILE A 28 37.53 67.59 -42.19
CA ILE A 28 36.99 68.95 -42.31
C ILE A 28 37.99 69.73 -43.18
N PRO A 29 37.61 70.26 -44.36
CA PRO A 29 38.49 71.18 -45.08
C PRO A 29 38.60 72.46 -44.25
N LYS A 30 39.84 72.91 -44.02
CA LYS A 30 40.13 74.26 -43.54
C LYS A 30 39.34 75.26 -44.35
N LEU A 31 38.74 76.24 -43.67
CA LEU A 31 38.08 77.40 -44.25
C LEU A 31 39.09 78.14 -45.15
N ALA A 32 39.14 77.79 -46.43
CA ALA A 32 39.79 78.61 -47.43
C ALA A 32 38.85 79.78 -47.71
N GLN A 33 39.29 80.98 -47.38
CA GLN A 33 38.68 82.21 -47.88
C GLN A 33 38.56 82.09 -49.40
N LYS A 34 37.33 82.11 -49.89
CA LYS A 34 37.07 82.22 -51.33
C LYS A 34 37.64 83.56 -51.80
N PRO A 35 38.48 83.61 -52.85
CA PRO A 35 38.59 84.83 -53.62
C PRO A 35 37.21 85.14 -54.21
N GLU A 36 36.82 86.41 -54.18
CA GLU A 36 35.57 86.86 -54.81
C GLU A 36 35.59 86.50 -56.30
N ASP A 37 34.80 85.49 -56.68
CA ASP A 37 34.50 85.25 -58.09
C ASP A 37 33.57 86.36 -58.59
N PRO A 38 33.92 87.06 -59.70
CA PRO A 38 33.13 88.16 -60.24
C PRO A 38 32.00 87.61 -61.11
N ILE A 39 31.06 86.89 -60.49
CA ILE A 39 29.76 86.56 -61.11
C ILE A 39 28.63 86.88 -60.11
N SER A 40 28.77 88.01 -59.41
CA SER A 40 27.68 88.68 -58.69
C SER A 40 26.77 89.47 -59.64
N ASN A 41 26.43 88.88 -60.80
CA ASN A 41 25.58 89.52 -61.82
C ASN A 41 24.60 88.56 -62.49
N ALA A 42 24.32 87.39 -61.90
CA ALA A 42 23.19 86.55 -62.36
C ALA A 42 21.82 87.20 -62.07
N LYS A 43 21.74 88.19 -61.18
CA LYS A 43 20.49 88.93 -60.89
C LYS A 43 20.19 90.06 -61.88
N ARG A 44 21.13 90.44 -62.75
CA ARG A 44 20.97 91.60 -63.64
C ARG A 44 19.97 91.38 -64.78
N TYR A 45 19.64 90.12 -65.07
CA TYR A 45 18.68 89.74 -66.12
C TYR A 45 17.50 88.88 -65.63
N VAL A 46 17.31 88.73 -64.32
CA VAL A 46 16.16 87.99 -63.78
C VAL A 46 15.04 88.99 -63.50
N ARG A 47 14.19 89.22 -64.49
CA ARG A 47 12.90 89.89 -64.27
C ARG A 47 11.93 88.88 -63.66
N GLU A 48 12.05 88.61 -62.36
CA GLU A 48 11.01 87.87 -61.61
C GLU A 48 9.72 88.70 -61.67
N THR A 49 8.73 88.24 -62.43
CA THR A 49 7.37 88.78 -62.42
C THR A 49 6.68 88.41 -61.11
N ALA A 50 5.67 89.16 -60.69
CA ALA A 50 4.87 88.81 -59.50
C ALA A 50 4.34 87.36 -59.56
N SER A 51 4.02 86.85 -60.75
CA SER A 51 3.63 85.45 -60.95
C SER A 51 4.76 84.45 -60.72
N MET A 52 6.01 84.77 -61.09
CA MET A 52 7.16 83.90 -60.83
C MET A 52 7.51 83.86 -59.33
N LEU A 53 7.37 84.98 -58.62
CA LEU A 53 7.58 85.03 -57.18
C LEU A 53 6.51 84.21 -56.43
N PHE A 54 5.25 84.30 -56.85
CA PHE A 54 4.16 83.48 -56.32
C PHE A 54 4.42 81.98 -56.55
N LEU A 55 4.80 81.60 -57.78
CA LEU A 55 5.11 80.21 -58.13
C LEU A 55 6.28 79.66 -57.31
N LYS A 56 7.29 80.48 -57.03
CA LYS A 56 8.45 80.09 -56.21
C LYS A 56 8.08 79.83 -54.77
N ASN A 57 7.23 80.68 -54.18
CA ASN A 57 6.71 80.47 -52.83
C ASN A 57 5.83 79.21 -52.76
N GLU A 58 4.98 78.96 -53.77
CA GLU A 58 4.22 77.72 -53.84
C GLU A 58 5.12 76.49 -53.98
N LEU A 59 6.17 76.56 -54.80
CA LEU A 59 7.15 75.47 -54.94
C LEU A 59 7.88 75.17 -53.63
N GLU A 60 8.22 76.19 -52.83
CA GLU A 60 8.85 76.01 -51.52
C GLU A 60 7.90 75.33 -50.52
N VAL A 61 6.62 75.71 -50.52
CA VAL A 61 5.57 75.04 -49.73
C VAL A 61 5.42 73.58 -50.15
N ILE A 62 5.37 73.32 -51.46
CA ILE A 62 5.29 71.96 -52.01
C ILE A 62 6.53 71.14 -51.61
N GLU A 63 7.74 71.72 -51.67
CA GLU A 63 8.96 71.03 -51.27
C GLU A 63 8.95 70.66 -49.77
N ASN A 64 8.49 71.58 -48.91
CA ASN A 64 8.37 71.34 -47.48
C ASN A 64 7.33 70.26 -47.15
N THR A 65 6.19 70.26 -47.84
CA THR A 65 5.19 69.18 -47.67
C THR A 65 5.74 67.83 -48.15
N ILE A 66 6.48 67.78 -49.27
CA ILE A 66 7.13 66.55 -49.74
C ILE A 66 8.14 66.03 -48.70
N LYS A 67 8.95 66.91 -48.09
CA LYS A 67 9.89 66.53 -47.01
C LYS A 67 9.16 65.96 -45.79
N GLN A 68 8.07 66.57 -45.37
CA GLN A 68 7.25 66.07 -44.26
C GLN A 68 6.64 64.70 -44.57
N VAL A 69 6.08 64.53 -45.77
CA VAL A 69 5.49 63.24 -46.19
C VAL A 69 6.57 62.17 -46.32
N LYS A 70 7.75 62.51 -46.87
CA LYS A 70 8.89 61.60 -46.97
C LYS A 70 9.38 61.13 -45.59
N PHE A 71 9.42 62.04 -44.61
CA PHE A 71 9.78 61.72 -43.23
C PHE A 71 8.71 60.83 -42.56
N ALA A 72 7.44 61.19 -42.67
CA ALA A 72 6.32 60.43 -42.09
C ALA A 72 6.19 59.01 -42.68
N THR A 73 6.50 58.85 -43.96
CA THR A 73 6.44 57.55 -44.66
C THR A 73 7.77 56.78 -44.64
N LEU A 74 8.83 57.37 -44.06
CA LEU A 74 10.20 56.81 -44.03
C LEU A 74 10.70 56.36 -45.42
N CYS A 75 10.34 57.09 -46.47
CA CYS A 75 10.68 56.73 -47.85
C CYS A 75 11.98 57.42 -48.31
N SER A 76 12.76 56.75 -49.16
CA SER A 76 14.02 57.31 -49.67
C SER A 76 13.81 58.15 -50.93
N GLN A 77 12.80 57.78 -51.75
CA GLN A 77 12.41 58.46 -52.97
C GLN A 77 10.92 58.87 -52.92
N ALA A 78 10.57 59.98 -53.56
CA ALA A 78 9.19 60.46 -53.59
C ALA A 78 8.21 59.49 -54.30
N LYS A 79 8.71 58.70 -55.27
CA LYS A 79 7.92 57.68 -55.99
C LYS A 79 7.44 56.52 -55.09
N GLU A 80 8.12 56.28 -53.97
CA GLU A 80 7.80 55.18 -53.05
C GLU A 80 6.67 55.54 -52.07
N ILE A 81 6.39 56.84 -51.91
CA ILE A 81 5.44 57.37 -50.93
C ILE A 81 4.04 56.80 -51.14
N TYR A 82 3.51 56.87 -52.37
CA TYR A 82 2.13 56.45 -52.65
C TYR A 82 1.89 54.94 -52.50
N PRO A 83 2.73 54.04 -53.07
CA PRO A 83 2.60 52.60 -52.83
C PRO A 83 2.70 52.23 -51.35
N ARG A 84 3.58 52.90 -50.59
CA ARG A 84 3.79 52.64 -49.16
C ARG A 84 2.56 53.04 -48.34
N ILE A 85 2.01 54.24 -48.58
CA ILE A 85 0.79 54.71 -47.92
C ILE A 85 -0.36 53.76 -48.24
N LYS A 86 -0.54 53.38 -49.52
CA LYS A 86 -1.60 52.43 -49.92
C LYS A 86 -1.50 51.10 -49.18
N SER A 87 -0.30 50.50 -49.14
CA SER A 87 -0.06 49.25 -48.41
C SER A 87 -0.27 49.40 -46.89
N GLN A 88 0.14 50.53 -46.30
CA GLN A 88 -0.08 50.81 -44.88
C GLN A 88 -1.57 50.96 -44.57
N VAL A 89 -2.35 51.63 -45.41
CA VAL A 89 -3.81 51.76 -45.24
C VAL A 89 -4.48 50.38 -45.31
N GLU A 90 -4.12 49.54 -46.28
CA GLU A 90 -4.64 48.18 -46.39
C GLU A 90 -4.26 47.30 -45.19
N ASN A 91 -3.02 47.38 -44.72
CA ASN A 91 -2.55 46.64 -43.55
C ASN A 91 -3.25 47.11 -42.27
N ASN A 92 -3.42 48.43 -42.09
CA ASN A 92 -4.14 49.00 -40.96
C ASN A 92 -5.61 48.59 -40.96
N PHE A 93 -6.25 48.50 -42.14
CA PHE A 93 -7.62 48.01 -42.25
C PHE A 93 -7.73 46.54 -41.81
N LYS A 94 -6.81 45.68 -42.27
CA LYS A 94 -6.75 44.27 -41.84
C LYS A 94 -6.53 44.15 -40.32
N LEU A 95 -5.61 44.95 -39.77
CA LEU A 95 -5.33 44.99 -38.34
C LEU A 95 -6.56 45.41 -37.53
N LYS A 96 -7.27 46.46 -37.95
CA LYS A 96 -8.52 46.89 -37.31
C LYS A 96 -9.55 45.77 -37.27
N LYS A 97 -9.77 45.10 -38.41
CA LYS A 97 -10.70 43.97 -38.50
C LYS A 97 -10.29 42.80 -37.59
N MET A 98 -8.99 42.53 -37.48
CA MET A 98 -8.48 41.48 -36.59
C MET A 98 -8.72 41.83 -35.12
N ILE A 99 -8.43 43.06 -34.71
CA ILE A 99 -8.68 43.57 -33.35
C ILE A 99 -10.17 43.49 -33.00
N GLU A 100 -11.05 43.85 -33.93
CA GLU A 100 -12.49 43.78 -33.73
C GLU A 100 -12.96 42.33 -33.54
N ASN A 101 -12.43 41.39 -34.33
CA ASN A 101 -12.74 39.98 -34.17
C ASN A 101 -12.21 39.41 -32.85
N ASP A 102 -11.00 39.78 -32.43
CA ASP A 102 -10.42 39.37 -31.14
C ASP A 102 -11.24 39.91 -29.97
N MET A 103 -11.72 41.16 -30.06
CA MET A 103 -12.62 41.76 -29.07
C MET A 103 -13.94 40.97 -28.95
N LEU A 104 -14.56 40.60 -30.08
CA LEU A 104 -15.77 39.77 -30.09
C LEU A 104 -15.50 38.39 -29.51
N GLY A 105 -14.34 37.81 -29.80
CA GLY A 105 -13.87 36.55 -29.22
C GLY A 105 -13.76 36.63 -27.69
N HIS A 106 -13.14 37.69 -27.18
CA HIS A 106 -13.01 37.94 -25.74
C HIS A 106 -14.37 38.11 -25.05
N GLN A 107 -15.28 38.90 -25.62
CA GLN A 107 -16.64 39.07 -25.06
C GLN A 107 -17.42 37.75 -25.01
N THR A 108 -17.27 36.93 -26.04
CA THR A 108 -17.89 35.60 -26.09
C THR A 108 -17.31 34.69 -25.01
N LEU A 109 -15.99 34.72 -24.81
CA LEU A 109 -15.31 33.91 -23.80
C LEU A 109 -15.74 34.33 -22.39
N GLU A 110 -15.81 35.63 -22.12
CA GLU A 110 -16.28 36.19 -20.85
C GLU A 110 -17.73 35.76 -20.56
N THR A 111 -18.59 35.79 -21.58
CA THR A 111 -19.98 35.33 -21.45
C THR A 111 -20.05 33.83 -21.14
N LYS A 112 -19.22 33.01 -21.78
CA LYS A 112 -19.13 31.57 -21.51
C LYS A 112 -18.65 31.30 -20.08
N MET A 113 -17.66 32.05 -19.61
CA MET A 113 -17.14 31.94 -18.24
C MET A 113 -18.24 32.24 -17.21
N LYS A 114 -18.97 33.36 -17.37
CA LYS A 114 -20.11 33.69 -16.50
C LYS A 114 -21.19 32.61 -16.47
N ARG A 115 -21.50 31.98 -17.62
CA ARG A 115 -22.46 30.87 -17.68
C ARG A 115 -21.94 29.62 -16.99
N ALA A 116 -20.65 29.32 -17.12
CA ALA A 116 -20.02 28.19 -16.43
C ALA A 116 -20.06 28.39 -14.91
N GLU A 117 -19.75 29.59 -14.41
CA GLU A 117 -19.85 29.92 -12.98
C GLU A 117 -21.28 29.74 -12.44
N VAL A 118 -22.30 30.17 -13.20
CA VAL A 118 -23.70 29.96 -12.82
C VAL A 118 -24.06 28.48 -12.79
N LEU A 119 -23.65 27.70 -13.79
CA LEU A 119 -23.89 26.26 -13.84
C LEU A 119 -23.16 25.51 -12.71
N GLU A 120 -21.93 25.91 -12.40
CA GLU A 120 -21.18 25.41 -11.25
C GLU A 120 -21.91 25.72 -9.94
N GLY A 121 -22.41 26.95 -9.77
CA GLY A 121 -23.23 27.32 -8.62
C GLY A 121 -24.50 26.48 -8.48
N ILE A 122 -25.16 26.14 -9.60
CA ILE A 122 -26.34 25.25 -9.61
C ILE A 122 -25.95 23.81 -9.25
N LEU A 123 -24.82 23.31 -9.77
CA LEU A 123 -24.33 21.97 -9.48
C LEU A 123 -23.90 21.79 -8.03
N VAL A 124 -23.22 22.79 -7.46
CA VAL A 124 -22.82 22.80 -6.04
C VAL A 124 -24.05 22.92 -5.14
N ASN A 125 -25.01 23.75 -5.52
CA ASN A 125 -26.27 23.92 -4.80
C ASN A 125 -27.40 23.06 -5.39
N ASN A 126 -27.09 21.85 -5.89
CA ASN A 126 -28.11 20.89 -6.32
C ASN A 126 -28.89 20.37 -5.10
N LEU A 127 -29.70 21.23 -4.48
CA LEU A 127 -30.79 20.91 -3.57
C LEU A 127 -31.97 20.32 -4.35
N SER A 128 -31.71 19.41 -5.27
CA SER A 128 -32.78 18.59 -5.83
C SER A 128 -33.36 17.80 -4.67
N GLU A 129 -34.70 17.80 -4.53
CA GLU A 129 -35.39 17.00 -3.51
C GLU A 129 -34.93 15.54 -3.52
N GLN A 130 -34.52 15.04 -4.69
CA GLN A 130 -33.95 13.70 -4.85
C GLN A 130 -32.59 13.52 -4.18
N GLU A 131 -31.71 14.52 -4.22
CA GLU A 131 -30.39 14.44 -3.57
C GLU A 131 -30.52 14.59 -2.06
N ILE A 132 -31.45 15.44 -1.58
CA ILE A 132 -31.79 15.53 -0.16
C ILE A 132 -32.33 14.18 0.34
N ALA A 133 -33.32 13.61 -0.35
CA ALA A 133 -33.87 12.30 -0.01
C ALA A 133 -32.82 11.18 -0.06
N ARG A 134 -31.85 11.28 -0.97
CA ARG A 134 -30.72 10.34 -1.04
C ARG A 134 -29.81 10.48 0.17
N LEU A 135 -29.47 11.70 0.59
CA LEU A 135 -28.65 11.95 1.77
C LEU A 135 -29.34 11.51 3.05
N ASP A 136 -30.64 11.78 3.19
CA ASP A 136 -31.45 11.32 4.32
C ASP A 136 -31.46 9.78 4.39
N ARG A 137 -31.69 9.11 3.25
CA ARG A 137 -31.64 7.64 3.18
C ARG A 137 -30.26 7.09 3.53
N ILE A 138 -29.19 7.75 3.10
CA ILE A 138 -27.82 7.36 3.50
C ILE A 138 -27.65 7.48 5.01
N GLN A 139 -28.20 8.51 5.63
CA GLN A 139 -28.14 8.72 7.07
C GLN A 139 -28.94 7.65 7.83
N GLU A 140 -30.17 7.37 7.39
CA GLU A 140 -31.01 6.29 7.94
C GLU A 140 -30.29 4.94 7.88
N LEU A 141 -29.68 4.61 6.73
CA LEU A 141 -28.95 3.36 6.57
C LEU A 141 -27.72 3.30 7.48
N LYS A 142 -26.99 4.41 7.66
CA LYS A 142 -25.86 4.44 8.60
C LYS A 142 -26.30 4.21 10.03
N ASP A 143 -27.44 4.77 10.43
CA ASP A 143 -27.94 4.61 11.79
C ASP A 143 -28.53 3.21 12.01
N ALA A 144 -29.13 2.59 10.99
CA ALA A 144 -29.52 1.18 11.00
C ALA A 144 -28.32 0.23 11.16
N ILE A 145 -27.23 0.46 10.40
CA ILE A 145 -26.00 -0.33 10.52
C ILE A 145 -25.41 -0.22 11.93
N LYS A 146 -25.34 0.99 12.51
CA LYS A 146 -24.84 1.16 13.88
C LYS A 146 -25.69 0.44 14.92
N GLU A 147 -27.00 0.31 14.71
CA GLU A 147 -27.85 -0.42 15.63
C GLU A 147 -27.65 -1.92 15.50
N GLU A 148 -27.51 -2.43 14.27
CA GLU A 148 -27.15 -3.82 13.99
C GLU A 148 -25.78 -4.18 14.60
N ASP A 149 -24.77 -3.32 14.44
CA ASP A 149 -23.44 -3.49 15.05
C ASP A 149 -23.53 -3.63 16.58
N LYS A 150 -24.36 -2.81 17.24
CA LYS A 150 -24.57 -2.92 18.71
C LYS A 150 -25.27 -4.21 19.09
N GLU A 151 -26.23 -4.67 18.30
CA GLU A 151 -26.89 -5.95 18.53
C GLU A 151 -25.93 -7.13 18.33
N GLU A 152 -25.06 -7.05 17.33
CA GLU A 152 -24.00 -8.03 17.11
C GLU A 152 -23.02 -8.07 18.29
N GLU A 153 -22.57 -6.92 18.78
CA GLU A 153 -21.70 -6.83 19.96
C GLU A 153 -22.35 -7.47 21.19
N LYS A 154 -23.66 -7.21 21.43
CA LYS A 154 -24.41 -7.85 22.51
C LYS A 154 -24.49 -9.37 22.34
N ASN A 155 -24.72 -9.85 21.13
CA ASN A 155 -24.80 -11.28 20.82
C ASN A 155 -23.44 -11.96 21.01
N ILE A 156 -22.36 -11.34 20.54
CA ILE A 156 -20.99 -11.84 20.74
C ILE A 156 -20.66 -11.91 22.23
N ALA A 157 -20.99 -10.87 23.00
CA ALA A 157 -20.78 -10.88 24.45
C ALA A 157 -21.60 -11.99 25.13
N TYR A 158 -22.86 -12.19 24.71
CA TYR A 158 -23.72 -13.27 25.21
C TYR A 158 -23.11 -14.66 24.93
N ILE A 159 -22.61 -14.89 23.70
CA ILE A 159 -21.96 -16.15 23.31
C ILE A 159 -20.68 -16.37 24.11
N LYS A 160 -19.83 -15.34 24.25
CA LYS A 160 -18.58 -15.42 25.03
C LYS A 160 -18.83 -15.81 26.48
N ASN A 161 -19.75 -15.13 27.16
CA ASN A 161 -20.11 -15.45 28.54
C ASN A 161 -20.59 -16.90 28.70
N ARG A 162 -21.35 -17.41 27.71
CA ARG A 162 -21.84 -18.79 27.73
C ARG A 162 -20.74 -19.81 27.39
N ALA A 163 -19.82 -19.46 26.48
CA ALA A 163 -18.64 -20.27 26.18
C ALA A 163 -17.73 -20.37 27.41
N ASP A 164 -17.50 -19.28 28.13
CA ASP A 164 -16.74 -19.27 29.37
C ASP A 164 -17.39 -20.17 30.43
N ALA A 165 -18.72 -20.08 30.59
CA ALA A 165 -19.46 -20.98 31.48
C ALA A 165 -19.34 -22.45 31.06
N TYR A 166 -19.36 -22.75 29.76
CA TYR A 166 -19.17 -24.11 29.23
C TYR A 166 -17.76 -24.65 29.53
N VAL A 167 -16.73 -23.83 29.36
CA VAL A 167 -15.34 -24.19 29.69
C VAL A 167 -15.19 -24.44 31.19
N MET A 168 -15.76 -23.57 32.04
CA MET A 168 -15.76 -23.74 33.49
C MET A 168 -16.48 -25.02 33.93
N LEU A 169 -17.62 -25.33 33.31
CA LEU A 169 -18.37 -26.56 33.56
C LEU A 169 -17.57 -27.80 33.13
N ARG A 170 -16.93 -27.78 31.96
CA ARG A 170 -16.05 -28.86 31.50
C ARG A 170 -14.89 -29.07 32.47
N PHE A 171 -14.21 -28.00 32.87
CA PHE A 171 -13.07 -28.07 33.79
C PHE A 171 -13.48 -28.60 35.18
N SER A 172 -14.58 -28.10 35.73
CA SER A 172 -15.10 -28.58 37.03
C SER A 172 -15.52 -30.04 37.00
N LEU A 173 -16.20 -30.50 35.94
CA LEU A 173 -16.54 -31.91 35.77
C LEU A 173 -15.30 -32.79 35.60
N TRP A 174 -14.30 -32.32 34.86
CA TRP A 174 -13.03 -33.02 34.73
C TRP A 174 -12.31 -33.12 36.07
N ASN A 175 -12.27 -32.04 36.85
CA ASN A 175 -11.72 -32.03 38.20
C ASN A 175 -12.43 -33.04 39.11
N LEU A 176 -13.77 -33.14 39.03
CA LEU A 176 -14.52 -34.17 39.76
C LEU A 176 -14.18 -35.59 39.30
N ASN A 177 -13.99 -35.81 38.00
CA ASN A 177 -13.57 -37.11 37.47
C ASN A 177 -12.17 -37.51 37.97
N GLU A 178 -11.23 -36.55 38.03
CA GLU A 178 -9.88 -36.75 38.56
C GLU A 178 -9.87 -37.02 40.08
N ILE A 179 -10.73 -36.35 40.86
CA ILE A 179 -10.89 -36.68 42.29
C ILE A 179 -11.44 -38.10 42.46
N LEU A 180 -12.36 -38.53 41.60
CA LEU A 180 -13.00 -39.85 41.64
C LEU A 180 -12.23 -40.90 40.83
N ARG A 181 -10.96 -40.67 40.54
CA ARG A 181 -10.15 -41.48 39.63
C ARG A 181 -9.95 -42.93 40.05
N HIS A 182 -9.95 -43.19 41.36
CA HIS A 182 -9.83 -44.53 41.91
C HIS A 182 -11.18 -45.24 42.06
N VAL A 183 -12.29 -44.57 41.77
CA VAL A 183 -13.63 -45.16 41.85
C VAL A 183 -13.94 -45.88 40.54
N ASP A 184 -14.30 -47.16 40.64
CA ASP A 184 -14.73 -48.00 39.51
C ASP A 184 -13.64 -48.37 38.48
N ARG A 185 -12.38 -48.42 38.91
CA ARG A 185 -11.25 -48.80 38.04
C ARG A 185 -11.00 -50.31 38.12
N PRO A 186 -10.73 -51.00 37.00
CA PRO A 186 -10.26 -52.39 37.05
C PRO A 186 -8.81 -52.44 37.56
N ASP A 187 -8.50 -53.40 38.43
CA ASP A 187 -7.15 -53.62 39.01
C ASP A 187 -6.08 -54.10 38.01
N LYS A 188 -6.35 -54.00 36.70
CA LYS A 188 -5.43 -54.50 35.68
C LYS A 188 -4.39 -53.42 35.37
N PRO A 189 -3.09 -53.67 35.56
CA PRO A 189 -2.05 -52.79 35.05
C PRO A 189 -2.21 -52.73 33.53
N SER A 190 -2.45 -51.53 33.02
CA SER A 190 -2.48 -51.32 31.58
C SER A 190 -1.05 -51.50 31.09
N ARG A 191 -0.73 -52.65 30.49
CA ARG A 191 0.56 -52.87 29.81
C ARG A 191 0.77 -51.74 28.79
N ILE A 192 1.65 -50.80 29.11
CA ILE A 192 1.95 -49.66 28.26
C ILE A 192 2.87 -50.17 27.17
N LYS A 193 2.43 -50.10 25.91
CA LYS A 193 3.32 -50.37 24.78
C LYS A 193 4.26 -49.18 24.62
N TYR A 194 5.50 -49.33 25.07
CA TYR A 194 6.51 -48.29 24.91
C TYR A 194 6.91 -48.15 23.44
N PRO A 195 6.98 -46.91 22.91
CA PRO A 195 7.42 -46.66 21.53
C PRO A 195 8.87 -47.05 21.26
N ASN A 196 9.70 -47.19 22.30
CA ASN A 196 11.12 -47.45 22.18
C ASN A 196 11.60 -48.38 23.31
N SER A 197 12.54 -49.28 23.03
CA SER A 197 13.13 -50.23 23.98
C SER A 197 13.83 -49.54 25.15
N TYR A 198 14.43 -48.36 24.92
CA TYR A 198 15.06 -47.56 25.99
C TYR A 198 14.07 -47.07 27.06
N LEU A 199 12.77 -46.94 26.73
CA LEU A 199 11.72 -46.57 27.70
C LEU A 199 11.21 -47.77 28.50
N ARG A 200 11.63 -49.00 28.15
CA ARG A 200 11.37 -50.22 28.91
C ARG A 200 12.41 -50.47 30.01
N LEU A 201 13.43 -49.60 30.14
CA LEU A 201 14.43 -49.72 31.20
C LEU A 201 13.78 -49.63 32.59
N PRO A 202 14.18 -50.44 33.58
CA PRO A 202 13.51 -50.55 34.88
C PRO A 202 13.24 -49.21 35.58
N LEU A 203 14.17 -48.26 35.50
CA LEU A 203 14.05 -46.93 36.13
C LEU A 203 13.24 -45.92 35.31
N LEU A 204 12.93 -46.23 34.05
CA LEU A 204 12.17 -45.42 33.10
C LEU A 204 10.81 -46.03 32.76
N LYS A 205 10.49 -47.23 33.29
CA LYS A 205 9.18 -47.85 33.22
C LYS A 205 8.18 -46.95 33.97
N PHE A 206 7.33 -46.25 33.22
CA PHE A 206 6.15 -45.55 33.74
C PHE A 206 5.11 -46.50 34.37
N GLU A 207 5.35 -47.82 34.30
CA GLU A 207 4.59 -48.88 34.97
C GLU A 207 4.98 -49.07 36.45
N MET A 208 6.05 -48.43 36.96
CA MET A 208 6.43 -48.38 38.40
C MET A 208 5.43 -47.59 39.27
N LEU A 209 4.19 -47.47 38.79
CA LEU A 209 3.07 -46.97 39.56
C LEU A 209 2.64 -48.13 40.46
N THR A 210 3.02 -48.06 41.74
CA THR A 210 2.53 -48.97 42.80
C THR A 210 1.04 -49.25 42.62
N MET A 211 0.53 -50.44 42.94
CA MET A 211 -0.84 -50.97 42.68
C MET A 211 -1.97 -50.00 42.30
N ARG A 212 -2.08 -48.84 42.95
CA ARG A 212 -3.16 -47.87 42.78
C ARG A 212 -2.72 -46.50 42.25
N ALA A 213 -1.42 -46.25 42.10
CA ALA A 213 -0.93 -45.08 41.39
C ALA A 213 -1.33 -45.19 39.92
N CYS A 214 -1.79 -44.08 39.35
CA CYS A 214 -2.47 -44.07 38.07
C CYS A 214 -1.81 -43.01 37.16
N PRO A 215 -1.70 -43.24 35.84
CA PRO A 215 -1.34 -42.20 34.89
C PRO A 215 -2.56 -41.33 34.54
N PRO A 216 -2.44 -39.98 34.48
CA PRO A 216 -3.59 -39.08 34.27
C PRO A 216 -4.40 -39.52 33.06
N GLU A 217 -5.73 -39.48 33.16
CA GLU A 217 -6.57 -39.82 32.00
C GLU A 217 -6.42 -38.73 30.94
N HIS A 218 -6.59 -39.11 29.67
CA HIS A 218 -6.57 -38.13 28.58
C HIS A 218 -7.73 -37.16 28.78
N TYR A 219 -7.45 -35.86 28.69
CA TYR A 219 -8.46 -34.82 28.89
C TYR A 219 -9.60 -34.98 27.89
N GLU A 220 -10.76 -35.45 28.37
CA GLU A 220 -11.93 -35.62 27.52
C GLU A 220 -12.53 -34.26 27.13
N GLU A 221 -13.02 -34.17 25.89
CA GLU A 221 -13.61 -32.93 25.37
C GLU A 221 -15.12 -32.86 25.48
N ASN A 222 -15.76 -34.01 25.49
CA ASN A 222 -17.21 -34.09 25.49
C ASN A 222 -17.74 -34.02 26.93
N ILE A 223 -18.51 -32.97 27.23
CA ILE A 223 -19.08 -32.77 28.57
C ILE A 223 -20.04 -33.90 28.95
N ASP A 224 -20.79 -34.44 27.99
CA ASP A 224 -21.77 -35.49 28.29
C ASP A 224 -21.07 -36.78 28.72
N THR A 225 -19.94 -37.15 28.09
CA THR A 225 -19.20 -38.36 28.47
C THR A 225 -18.62 -38.23 29.88
N ILE A 226 -18.00 -37.08 30.18
CA ILE A 226 -17.46 -36.79 31.51
C ILE A 226 -18.59 -36.80 32.55
N MET A 227 -19.73 -36.16 32.24
CA MET A 227 -20.88 -36.10 33.14
C MET A 227 -21.43 -37.50 33.45
N HIS A 228 -21.62 -38.35 32.45
CA HIS A 228 -22.08 -39.73 32.66
C HIS A 228 -21.08 -40.57 33.48
N SER A 229 -19.78 -40.38 33.25
CA SER A 229 -18.71 -41.03 34.02
C SER A 229 -18.74 -40.61 35.49
N VAL A 230 -18.80 -39.29 35.76
CA VAL A 230 -18.90 -38.73 37.11
C VAL A 230 -20.16 -39.22 37.82
N ILE A 231 -21.32 -39.18 37.17
CA ILE A 231 -22.58 -39.68 37.74
C ILE A 231 -22.45 -41.16 38.14
N ARG A 232 -21.87 -41.99 37.26
CA ARG A 232 -21.66 -43.42 37.55
C ARG A 232 -20.74 -43.63 38.75
N LYS A 233 -19.61 -42.92 38.80
CA LYS A 233 -18.62 -43.01 39.88
C LYS A 233 -19.22 -42.53 41.21
N VAL A 234 -19.88 -41.36 41.23
CA VAL A 234 -20.57 -40.83 42.41
C VAL A 234 -21.66 -41.79 42.89
N TYR A 235 -22.45 -42.35 41.98
CA TYR A 235 -23.50 -43.32 42.34
C TYR A 235 -22.92 -44.57 43.01
N LYS A 236 -21.81 -45.10 42.49
CA LYS A 236 -21.11 -46.26 43.09
C LYS A 236 -20.56 -45.92 44.47
N LEU A 237 -19.95 -44.75 44.62
CA LEU A 237 -19.43 -44.26 45.89
C LEU A 237 -20.56 -44.09 46.91
N MET A 238 -21.64 -43.37 46.55
CA MET A 238 -22.79 -43.20 47.43
C MET A 238 -23.47 -44.52 47.79
N ARG A 239 -23.48 -45.51 46.88
CA ARG A 239 -24.00 -46.85 47.19
C ARG A 239 -23.12 -47.58 48.21
N ALA A 240 -21.79 -47.45 48.10
CA ALA A 240 -20.86 -48.06 49.05
C ALA A 240 -20.95 -47.46 50.45
N TYR A 241 -21.19 -46.14 50.56
CA TYR A 241 -21.31 -45.43 51.84
C TYR A 241 -22.72 -45.39 52.44
N LYS A 242 -23.72 -46.03 51.81
CA LYS A 242 -25.10 -46.09 52.35
C LYS A 242 -25.24 -47.03 53.54
N GLU A 243 -24.34 -47.99 53.69
CA GLU A 243 -24.31 -48.89 54.84
C GLU A 243 -23.22 -48.37 55.79
N GLU A 244 -23.60 -48.01 57.03
CA GLU A 244 -22.61 -47.66 58.05
C GLU A 244 -21.71 -48.88 58.29
N VAL A 245 -20.49 -48.81 57.78
CA VAL A 245 -19.52 -49.91 57.92
C VAL A 245 -19.09 -49.96 59.39
N PRO A 246 -19.32 -51.07 60.10
CA PRO A 246 -18.85 -51.22 61.47
C PRO A 246 -17.32 -50.97 61.57
N PRO A 247 -16.83 -50.40 62.68
CA PRO A 247 -15.39 -50.11 62.83
C PRO A 247 -14.52 -51.38 62.73
N ALA A 248 -15.06 -52.54 63.11
CA ALA A 248 -14.38 -53.83 63.02
C ALA A 248 -14.21 -54.32 61.56
N THR A 249 -15.17 -54.04 60.67
CA THR A 249 -15.04 -54.38 59.25
C THR A 249 -14.13 -53.38 58.53
N MET A 250 -14.12 -52.12 58.96
CA MET A 250 -13.16 -51.13 58.47
C MET A 250 -11.71 -51.55 58.76
N ALA A 251 -11.41 -51.99 59.99
CA ALA A 251 -10.08 -52.50 60.34
C ALA A 251 -9.69 -53.70 59.45
N ARG A 252 -10.62 -54.64 59.19
CA ARG A 252 -10.38 -55.75 58.25
C ARG A 252 -10.13 -55.31 56.81
N TYR A 253 -10.79 -54.25 56.35
CA TYR A 253 -10.53 -53.70 55.02
C TYR A 253 -9.17 -53.00 54.95
N VAL A 254 -8.75 -52.33 56.03
CA VAL A 254 -7.41 -51.73 56.12
C VAL A 254 -6.33 -52.81 56.14
N ASP A 255 -6.49 -53.84 56.96
CA ASP A 255 -5.54 -54.96 57.04
C ASP A 255 -5.50 -55.73 55.70
N GLY A 256 -6.66 -55.96 55.09
CA GLY A 256 -6.75 -56.58 53.75
C GLY A 256 -6.05 -55.74 52.68
N TYR A 257 -6.26 -54.43 52.68
CA TYR A 257 -5.55 -53.51 51.78
C TYR A 257 -4.04 -53.54 51.99
N GLN A 258 -3.58 -53.55 53.25
CA GLN A 258 -2.16 -53.56 53.56
C GLN A 258 -1.50 -54.88 53.12
N ASN A 259 -2.16 -56.01 53.35
CA ASN A 259 -1.65 -57.31 52.92
C ASN A 259 -1.62 -57.43 51.40
N GLU A 260 -2.68 -57.02 50.70
CA GLU A 260 -2.74 -57.01 49.23
C GLU A 260 -1.68 -56.07 48.62
N PHE A 261 -1.44 -54.92 49.26
CA PHE A 261 -0.37 -54.00 48.87
C PHE A 261 1.02 -54.65 49.04
N LEU A 262 1.28 -55.32 50.15
CA LEU A 262 2.55 -56.03 50.36
C LEU A 262 2.74 -57.18 49.36
N GLU A 263 1.69 -57.97 49.11
CA GLU A 263 1.71 -59.06 48.12
C GLU A 263 2.02 -58.55 46.71
N SER A 264 1.44 -57.42 46.32
CA SER A 264 1.73 -56.83 45.00
C SER A 264 3.17 -56.33 44.84
N MET A 265 3.78 -55.81 45.91
CA MET A 265 5.20 -55.44 45.91
C MET A 265 6.09 -56.67 45.84
N GLU A 266 5.68 -57.79 46.43
CA GLU A 266 6.40 -59.07 46.32
C GLU A 266 6.33 -59.64 44.90
N ILE A 267 5.19 -59.52 44.21
CA ILE A 267 5.00 -60.00 42.83
C ILE A 267 5.86 -59.21 41.83
N GLU A 268 5.99 -57.88 41.98
CA GLU A 268 6.88 -57.06 41.12
C GLU A 268 8.36 -57.49 41.22
N ASN A 269 8.81 -57.92 42.41
CA ASN A 269 10.19 -58.39 42.61
C ASN A 269 10.47 -59.75 41.94
N VAL A 270 9.43 -60.57 41.71
CA VAL A 270 9.57 -61.91 41.11
C VAL A 270 9.63 -61.85 39.58
N ASP A 271 8.91 -60.94 38.94
CA ASP A 271 8.97 -60.75 37.48
C ASP A 271 10.30 -60.12 37.02
N ASP A 272 10.90 -59.23 37.81
CA ASP A 272 12.24 -58.69 37.55
C ASP A 272 13.35 -59.77 37.64
N SER A 273 13.09 -60.87 38.34
CA SER A 273 14.03 -61.99 38.48
C SER A 273 14.05 -62.93 37.26
N ASN A 274 13.00 -62.91 36.43
CA ASN A 274 12.83 -63.82 35.28
C ASN A 274 13.13 -63.17 33.91
N GLU A 275 13.31 -61.83 33.82
CA GLU A 275 13.71 -61.16 32.57
C GLU A 275 15.24 -61.22 32.30
N VAL A 276 16.04 -61.86 33.17
CA VAL A 276 17.51 -61.95 33.02
C VAL A 276 17.92 -63.32 32.48
N GLN A 277 17.55 -63.69 31.24
CA GLN A 277 18.25 -64.75 30.48
C GLN A 277 17.87 -64.95 29.01
N GLU A 278 17.56 -63.89 28.26
CA GLU A 278 17.66 -63.94 26.78
C GLU A 278 18.77 -62.99 26.34
N GLN A 279 20.02 -63.44 26.50
CA GLN A 279 21.16 -62.90 25.76
C GLN A 279 21.06 -63.40 24.31
N GLU A 280 20.20 -62.79 23.50
CA GLU A 280 20.32 -62.87 22.05
C GLU A 280 21.23 -61.74 21.57
N GLU A 281 22.48 -62.12 21.28
CA GLU A 281 23.46 -61.56 20.35
C GLU A 281 23.48 -60.03 20.16
N GLU A 282 24.52 -59.42 20.74
CA GLU A 282 24.97 -58.05 20.47
C GLU A 282 25.49 -57.91 19.01
N GLU A 283 24.59 -58.01 18.03
CA GLU A 283 24.82 -57.44 16.70
C GLU A 283 23.64 -56.52 16.34
N ASP A 284 23.90 -55.21 16.38
CA ASP A 284 23.11 -54.15 15.73
C ASP A 284 21.83 -53.64 16.44
N LEU A 285 21.84 -53.56 17.78
CA LEU A 285 20.82 -52.91 18.64
C LEU A 285 20.54 -51.42 18.34
N LEU A 286 21.26 -50.79 17.41
CA LEU A 286 21.08 -49.39 16.99
C LEU A 286 20.36 -49.22 15.64
N GLN A 287 20.08 -50.30 14.89
CA GLN A 287 19.48 -50.18 13.55
C GLN A 287 17.95 -50.37 13.50
N GLU A 288 17.32 -50.89 14.56
CA GLU A 288 15.89 -51.22 14.54
C GLU A 288 14.96 -50.20 15.20
N SER A 289 15.48 -49.09 15.75
CA SER A 289 14.61 -48.04 16.33
C SER A 289 13.96 -47.18 15.23
N LYS A 290 12.87 -47.67 14.64
CA LYS A 290 11.96 -46.88 13.80
C LYS A 290 10.55 -46.87 14.37
N PRO A 291 10.06 -45.68 14.76
CA PRO A 291 8.69 -45.32 14.44
C PRO A 291 8.59 -43.87 13.95
N LEU A 292 9.34 -43.51 12.90
CA LEU A 292 9.01 -42.34 12.08
C LEU A 292 9.11 -42.76 10.62
N GLN A 293 7.96 -43.17 10.06
CA GLN A 293 7.79 -43.66 8.68
C GLN A 293 8.19 -42.65 7.58
N ASN A 294 8.54 -41.40 7.94
CA ASN A 294 8.83 -40.34 6.99
C ASN A 294 10.31 -39.94 6.86
N VAL A 295 11.24 -40.60 7.57
CA VAL A 295 12.67 -40.29 7.45
C VAL A 295 13.41 -41.46 6.78
N PRO A 296 13.90 -41.30 5.52
CA PRO A 296 14.65 -42.35 4.84
C PRO A 296 15.94 -42.70 5.59
N ASN A 297 16.24 -44.00 5.71
CA ASN A 297 17.46 -44.48 6.36
C ASN A 297 18.71 -44.09 5.51
N ARG A 298 19.90 -43.98 6.11
CA ARG A 298 21.17 -43.66 5.43
C ARG A 298 21.43 -44.50 4.18
N LYS A 299 21.12 -45.81 4.21
CA LYS A 299 21.21 -46.69 3.01
C LYS A 299 20.24 -46.25 1.91
N GLN A 300 19.02 -45.84 2.26
CA GLN A 300 17.99 -45.35 1.34
C GLN A 300 18.34 -43.95 0.81
N ILE A 301 18.85 -43.05 1.66
CA ILE A 301 19.36 -41.75 1.23
C ILE A 301 20.51 -41.95 0.24
N LYS A 302 21.48 -42.81 0.56
CA LYS A 302 22.60 -43.10 -0.35
C LYS A 302 22.14 -43.70 -1.68
N ALA A 303 21.15 -44.59 -1.66
CA ALA A 303 20.58 -45.15 -2.87
C ALA A 303 19.79 -44.12 -3.69
N GLN A 304 19.00 -43.25 -3.04
CA GLN A 304 18.26 -42.18 -3.69
C GLN A 304 19.21 -41.13 -4.27
N SER A 305 20.24 -40.72 -3.53
CA SER A 305 21.27 -39.80 -4.01
C SER A 305 22.05 -40.38 -5.19
N ALA A 306 22.43 -41.67 -5.15
CA ALA A 306 23.09 -42.32 -6.27
C ALA A 306 22.19 -42.36 -7.52
N LYS A 307 20.91 -42.68 -7.34
CA LYS A 307 19.93 -42.68 -8.44
C LYS A 307 19.73 -41.29 -9.05
N LEU A 308 19.71 -40.24 -8.23
CA LEU A 308 19.56 -38.85 -8.67
C LEU A 308 20.79 -38.39 -9.48
N VAL A 309 22.00 -38.80 -9.08
CA VAL A 309 23.24 -38.54 -9.82
C VAL A 309 23.24 -39.27 -11.17
N GLU A 310 22.80 -40.52 -11.23
CA GLU A 310 22.66 -41.24 -12.51
C GLU A 310 21.60 -40.66 -13.45
N GLU A 311 20.49 -40.14 -12.90
CA GLU A 311 19.45 -39.49 -13.71
C GLU A 311 19.90 -38.13 -14.26
N LEU A 312 20.76 -37.40 -13.54
CA LEU A 312 21.38 -36.17 -14.02
C LEU A 312 22.47 -36.45 -15.05
N SER A 313 23.31 -37.47 -14.85
CA SER A 313 24.35 -37.82 -15.82
C SER A 313 23.77 -38.29 -17.16
N LYS A 314 22.61 -38.94 -17.16
CA LYS A 314 21.90 -39.36 -18.39
C LYS A 314 21.20 -38.22 -19.14
N LYS A 315 21.11 -37.01 -18.55
CA LYS A 315 20.51 -35.82 -19.19
C LYS A 315 21.55 -34.88 -19.82
N GLU A 316 22.82 -35.08 -19.54
CA GLU A 316 23.93 -34.26 -20.09
C GLU A 316 24.59 -34.89 -21.34
N ASP A 317 24.17 -36.09 -21.74
CA ASP A 317 24.50 -36.76 -23.02
C ASP A 317 23.33 -36.67 -24.02
#